data_AF-A0A9E0IMJ7-F1
#
_entry.id   AF-A0A9E0IMJ7-F1
#
_cell.length_a   1.000
_cell.length_b   1.000
_cell.length_c   1.000
_cell.angle_alpha   90.00
_cell.angle_beta   90.00
_cell.angle_gamma   90.00
#
_symmetry.space_group_name_H-M   'P 1'
#
loop_
_entity.id
_entity.type
_entity.pdbx_description
1 polymer ?
#
loop_
_entity_poly.entity_id
_entity_poly.type
_entity_poly.pdbx_seq_one_letter_code
_entity_poly.pdbx_strand_id
1 'polypeptide(L)' 'MSPADRDALVEQVAGAHRVRAGDDLTYHKAWHDLGPADRARAHALACALRPVEAALDPDGLSTTGRAVLARITPPRL' A
#
# COMPACT_ATOMS: atom_id res chain seq x y z
N MET A 1 3.41 -15.47 18.26
CA MET A 1 2.56 -15.18 17.10
C MET A 1 2.24 -16.49 16.41
N SER A 2 0.97 -16.78 16.14
CA SER A 2 0.60 -17.96 15.36
C SER A 2 0.94 -17.77 13.86
N PRO A 3 0.99 -18.84 13.06
CA PRO A 3 1.16 -18.70 11.61
C PRO A 3 0.10 -17.81 10.95
N ALA A 4 -1.16 -17.92 11.40
CA ALA A 4 -2.27 -17.12 10.88
C ALA A 4 -2.12 -15.64 11.21
N ASP A 5 -1.71 -15.32 12.45
CA ASP A 5 -1.44 -13.94 12.84
C ASP A 5 -0.33 -13.32 11.97
N ARG A 6 0.72 -14.10 11.69
CA ARG A 6 1.84 -13.66 10.84
C ARG A 6 1.39 -13.36 9.42
N ASP A 7 0.60 -14.25 8.83
CA ASP A 7 0.10 -14.06 7.47
C ASP A 7 -0.83 -12.83 7.39
N ALA A 8 -1.65 -12.59 8.43
CA ALA A 8 -2.44 -11.37 8.55
C ALA A 8 -1.58 -10.10 8.61
N LEU A 9 -0.46 -10.11 9.35
CA LEU A 9 0.47 -8.97 9.36
C LEU A 9 1.14 -8.75 8.00
N VAL A 10 1.53 -9.83 7.31
CA VAL A 10 2.09 -9.75 5.94
C VAL A 10 1.08 -9.13 4.97
N GLU A 11 -0.18 -9.55 5.03
CA GLU A 11 -1.26 -9.02 4.21
C GLU A 11 -1.51 -7.52 4.49
N GLN A 12 -1.60 -7.13 5.77
CA GLN A 12 -1.78 -5.73 6.16
C GLN A 12 -0.65 -4.84 5.63
N VAL A 13 0.60 -5.29 5.75
CA VAL A 13 1.77 -4.55 5.25
C VAL A 13 1.73 -4.44 3.72
N ALA A 14 1.39 -5.52 3.01
CA ALA A 14 1.41 -5.58 1.56
C ALA A 14 0.34 -4.70 0.89
N GLY A 15 -0.85 -4.61 1.50
CA GLY A 15 -1.96 -3.82 0.97
C GLY A 15 -1.65 -2.33 0.88
N ALA A 16 -2.27 -1.62 -0.08
CA ALA A 16 -2.17 -0.16 -0.19
C ALA A 16 -3.06 0.61 0.80
N HIS A 17 -4.06 -0.05 1.40
CA HIS A 17 -5.00 0.58 2.31
C HIS A 17 -4.32 1.01 3.62
N ARG A 18 -4.60 2.24 4.07
CA ARG A 18 -4.15 2.77 5.36
C ARG A 18 -5.33 3.48 6.03
N VAL A 19 -5.60 3.17 7.30
CA VAL A 19 -6.58 3.91 8.10
C VAL A 19 -6.07 5.34 8.26
N ARG A 20 -6.84 6.32 7.80
CA ARG A 20 -6.51 7.73 8.00
C ARG A 20 -6.92 8.14 9.42
N ALA A 21 -5.95 8.47 10.26
CA ALA A 21 -6.18 9.06 11.57
C ALA A 21 -5.59 10.49 11.56
N GLY A 22 -6.37 11.46 11.07
CA GLY A 22 -5.93 12.86 10.96
C GLY A 22 -4.78 13.09 9.97
N ASP A 23 -4.10 14.23 10.13
CA ASP A 23 -2.98 14.67 9.30
C ASP A 23 -1.60 14.19 9.83
N ASP A 24 -1.59 13.35 10.86
CA ASP A 24 -0.36 12.86 11.47
C ASP A 24 0.29 11.74 10.65
N LEU A 25 1.61 11.81 10.49
CA LEU A 25 2.39 10.72 9.92
C LEU A 25 2.45 9.57 10.93
N THR A 26 1.75 8.48 10.63
CA THR A 26 1.73 7.29 11.49
C THR A 26 2.49 6.13 10.85
N TYR A 27 3.26 5.41 11.67
CA TYR A 27 3.93 4.19 11.23
C TYR A 27 2.94 3.04 11.13
N HIS A 28 3.19 2.14 10.18
CA HIS A 28 2.41 0.91 10.05
C HIS A 28 2.77 -0.04 11.20
N LYS A 29 1.87 -0.20 12.18
CA LYS A 29 2.12 -1.02 13.38
C LYS A 29 2.63 -2.43 13.03
N ALA A 30 1.98 -3.10 12.08
CA ALA A 30 2.38 -4.45 11.66
C ALA A 30 3.79 -4.55 11.04
N TRP A 31 4.36 -3.46 10.51
CA TRP A 31 5.68 -3.52 9.88
C TRP A 31 6.79 -3.86 10.89
N HIS A 32 6.68 -3.30 12.09
CA HIS A 32 7.68 -3.47 13.13
C HIS A 32 7.63 -4.85 13.76
N ASP A 33 6.47 -5.50 13.73
CA ASP A 33 6.25 -6.85 14.23
C ASP A 33 6.73 -7.95 13.26
N LEU A 34 7.00 -7.61 11.99
CA LEU A 34 7.55 -8.55 11.01
C LEU A 34 9.09 -8.60 11.03
N GLY A 35 9.63 -9.82 10.95
CA GLY A 35 11.05 -10.07 10.71
C GLY A 35 11.47 -9.87 9.24
N PRO A 36 12.78 -9.88 8.92
CA PRO A 36 13.28 -9.60 7.57
C PRO A 36 12.68 -10.49 6.47
N ALA A 37 12.53 -11.79 6.73
CA ALA A 37 11.95 -12.73 5.77
C ALA A 37 10.48 -12.43 5.46
N ASP A 38 9.70 -12.08 6.48
CA ASP A 38 8.28 -11.75 6.30
C ASP A 38 8.08 -10.39 5.63
N ARG A 39 8.99 -9.43 5.86
CA ARG A 39 9.01 -8.15 5.11
C ARG A 39 9.29 -8.38 3.62
N ALA A 40 10.20 -9.29 3.29
CA ALA A 40 10.46 -9.68 1.91
C ALA A 40 9.23 -10.36 1.27
N ARG A 41 8.53 -11.22 2.02
CA ARG A 41 7.25 -11.81 1.59
C ARG A 41 6.18 -10.74 1.36
N ALA A 42 6.06 -9.78 2.27
CA ALA A 42 5.10 -8.67 2.14
C ALA A 42 5.40 -7.80 0.91
N HIS A 43 6.67 -7.54 0.61
CA HIS A 43 7.06 -6.85 -0.62
C HIS A 43 6.67 -7.64 -1.87
N ALA A 44 6.98 -8.95 -1.92
CA ALA A 44 6.62 -9.80 -3.05
C ALA A 44 5.09 -9.84 -3.26
N LEU A 45 4.32 -9.97 -2.17
CA LEU A 45 2.86 -9.90 -2.20
C LEU A 45 2.38 -8.53 -2.70
N ALA A 46 2.96 -7.44 -2.22
CA ALA A 46 2.63 -6.10 -2.69
C ALA A 46 2.84 -5.95 -4.20
N CYS A 47 3.95 -6.44 -4.75
CA CYS A 47 4.20 -6.46 -6.19
C CYS A 47 3.12 -7.23 -6.96
N ALA A 48 2.70 -8.39 -6.44
CA ALA A 48 1.65 -9.20 -7.05
C ALA A 48 0.26 -8.52 -7.01
N LEU A 49 0.00 -7.66 -6.02
CA LEU A 49 -1.26 -6.91 -5.88
C LEU A 49 -1.35 -5.70 -6.83
N ARG A 50 -0.23 -5.07 -7.22
CA ARG A 50 -0.25 -3.84 -8.03
C ARG A 50 -0.98 -3.96 -9.37
N PRO A 51 -0.85 -5.04 -10.16
CA PRO A 51 -1.61 -5.20 -11.39
C PRO A 51 -3.13 -5.21 -11.16
N VAL A 52 -3.59 -5.84 -10.07
CA VAL A 52 -5.02 -5.89 -9.70
C VAL A 52 -5.52 -4.51 -9.32
N GLU A 53 -4.74 -3.76 -8.53
CA GLU A 53 -5.08 -2.39 -8.15
C GLU A 53 -5.09 -1.45 -9.37
N ALA A 54 -4.12 -1.58 -10.27
CA ALA A 54 -4.04 -0.79 -11.50
C ALA A 54 -5.23 -1.08 -12.44
N ALA A 55 -5.72 -2.32 -12.49
CA ALA A 55 -6.87 -2.68 -13.31
C ALA A 55 -8.19 -2.00 -12.87
N LEU A 56 -8.25 -1.42 -11.67
CA LEU A 56 -9.41 -0.65 -11.18
C LEU A 56 -9.46 0.78 -11.74
N ASP A 57 -8.44 1.20 -12.48
CA ASP A 57 -8.31 2.54 -13.02
C ASP A 57 -7.94 2.45 -14.52
N PRO A 58 -8.68 3.11 -15.43
CA PRO A 58 -8.37 3.07 -16.87
C PRO A 58 -6.95 3.52 -17.22
N ASP A 59 -6.39 4.45 -16.45
CA ASP A 59 -5.03 4.96 -16.64
C ASP A 59 -4.00 4.20 -15.79
N GLY A 60 -4.42 3.15 -15.08
CA GLY A 60 -3.57 2.36 -14.19
C GLY A 60 -3.13 3.09 -12.92
N LEU A 61 -3.80 4.19 -12.56
CA LEU A 61 -3.38 5.08 -11.49
C LEU A 61 -3.96 4.68 -10.12
N SER A 62 -3.13 4.80 -9.08
CA SER A 62 -3.63 4.79 -7.70
C SER A 62 -4.30 6.12 -7.35
N THR A 63 -5.04 6.15 -6.24
CA THR A 63 -5.62 7.40 -5.70
C THR A 63 -4.53 8.44 -5.40
N THR A 64 -3.36 7.99 -4.93
CA THR A 64 -2.16 8.85 -4.78
C THR A 64 -1.65 9.34 -6.12
N GLY A 65 -1.56 8.46 -7.13
CA GLY A 65 -1.16 8.83 -8.49
C GLY A 65 -2.04 9.94 -9.08
N ARG A 66 -3.36 9.79 -9.00
CA ARG A 66 -4.32 10.84 -9.39
C ARG A 66 -4.11 12.14 -8.60
N ALA A 67 -3.92 12.05 -7.28
CA ALA A 67 -3.74 13.22 -6.42
C ALA A 67 -2.43 13.99 -6.70
N VAL A 68 -1.37 13.29 -7.11
CA VAL A 68 -0.11 13.91 -7.55
C VAL A 68 -0.31 14.57 -8.91
N LEU A 69 -0.88 13.86 -9.89
CA LEU A 69 -1.13 14.42 -11.23
C LEU A 69 -2.00 15.68 -11.17
N ALA A 70 -3.03 15.70 -10.32
CA ALA A 70 -3.87 16.87 -10.11
C ALA A 70 -3.09 18.10 -9.57
N ARG A 71 -1.95 17.90 -8.91
CA ARG A 71 -1.10 18.97 -8.37
C ARG A 71 -0.05 19.45 -9.36
N ILE A 72 0.50 18.54 -10.17
CA ILE A 72 1.66 18.84 -11.04
C ILE A 72 1.29 19.06 -12.50
N THR A 73 0.06 18.72 -12.92
CA THR A 73 -0.40 18.95 -14.28
C THR A 73 -0.89 20.39 -14.43
N PRO A 74 -0.38 21.17 -15.40
CA PRO A 74 -0.86 22.52 -15.67
C PRO A 74 -2.34 22.52 -16.07
N PRO A 75 -3.09 23.61 -15.80
CA PRO A 75 -4.44 23.73 -16.31
C PRO A 75 -4.44 23.64 -17.85
N ARG A 76 -5.40 22.88 -18.40
CA ARG A 76 -5.58 22.81 -19.86
C ARG A 76 -6.15 24.14 -20.34
N LEU A 77 -5.45 24.77 -21.29
CA LEU A 77 -5.87 25.99 -22.00
C LEU A 77 -7.13 25.76 -22.83
#